data_AF-X1TNG0-F1
#
_entry.id   AF-X1TNG0-F1
#
_cell.length_a   1.000
_cell.length_b   1.000
_cell.length_c   1.000
_cell.angle_alpha   90.00
_cell.angle_beta   90.00
_cell.angle_gamma   90.00
#
_symmetry.space_group_name_H-M   'P 1'
#
loop_
_entity.id
_entity.type
_entity.pdbx_description
1 polymer ?
#
loop_
_entity_poly.entity_id
_entity_poly.type
_entity_poly.pdbx_seq_one_letter_code
_entity_poly.pdbx_strand_id
1 'polypeptide(L)' 'MENMRKSEISDLLRPYQWKGVHFLLRQNTCLLADEMGLGKTVQVAVALSLLIPKSKFGRVLIVVPAALRINWEKEI' A
#
# COMPACT_ATOMS: atom_id res chain seq x y z
N MET A 1 8.28 14.40 -4.33
CA MET A 1 6.97 13.95 -3.83
C MET A 1 6.88 14.44 -2.41
N GLU A 2 6.48 15.70 -2.30
CA GLU A 2 6.29 16.46 -1.07
C GLU A 2 5.27 15.76 -0.16
N ASN A 3 5.45 15.89 1.15
CA ASN A 3 4.64 15.29 2.21
C ASN A 3 3.12 15.35 1.97
N MET A 4 2.52 14.24 1.52
CA MET A 4 1.07 14.08 1.49
C MET A 4 0.55 14.06 2.93
N ARG A 5 -0.39 14.94 3.26
CA ARG A 5 -0.91 15.03 4.63
C ARG A 5 -1.71 13.77 4.95
N LYS A 6 -1.68 13.35 6.22
CA LYS A 6 -2.40 12.16 6.71
C LYS A 6 -3.90 12.19 6.35
N SER A 7 -4.48 13.39 6.22
CA SER A 7 -5.86 13.64 5.79
C SER A 7 -6.11 13.32 4.31
N GLU A 8 -5.12 13.55 3.43
CA GLU A 8 -5.26 13.29 1.99
C GLU A 8 -5.21 11.78 1.69
N ILE A 9 -4.41 11.03 2.46
CA ILE A 9 -4.38 9.57 2.40
C ILE A 9 -5.72 8.97 2.88
N SER A 10 -6.37 9.58 3.88
CA SER A 10 -7.65 9.10 4.37
C SER A 10 -8.81 9.30 3.41
N ASP A 11 -8.75 10.33 2.59
CA ASP A 11 -9.77 10.59 1.57
C ASP A 11 -9.59 9.68 0.35
N LEU A 12 -8.40 9.09 0.17
CA LEU A 12 -8.08 8.21 -0.95
C LEU A 12 -8.71 6.81 -0.80
N LEU A 13 -8.83 6.30 0.43
CA LEU A 13 -9.22 4.92 0.71
C LEU A 13 -10.70 4.79 1.07
N ARG A 14 -11.33 3.74 0.53
CA ARG A 14 -12.66 3.32 0.99
C ARG A 14 -12.58 2.74 2.40
N PRO A 15 -13.64 2.82 3.23
CA PRO A 15 -13.61 2.33 4.61
C PRO A 15 -13.18 0.87 4.76
N TYR A 16 -13.50 -0.01 3.81
CA TYR A 16 -13.07 -1.41 3.86
C TYR A 16 -11.58 -1.59 3.60
N GLN A 17 -10.96 -0.72 2.79
CA GLN A 17 -9.53 -0.80 2.44
C GLN A 17 -8.65 -0.50 3.65
N TRP A 18 -9.13 0.35 4.56
CA TRP A 18 -8.46 0.61 5.83
C TRP A 18 -8.23 -0.65 6.67
N LYS A 19 -9.11 -1.65 6.58
CA LYS A 19 -8.92 -2.93 7.29
C LYS A 19 -7.66 -3.64 6.82
N GLY A 20 -7.45 -3.71 5.50
CA GLY A 20 -6.26 -4.33 4.94
C GLY A 20 -4.99 -3.52 5.22
N VAL A 21 -5.04 -2.19 5.16
CA VAL A 21 -3.90 -1.34 5.57
C VAL A 21 -3.51 -1.61 7.03
N HIS A 22 -4.48 -1.62 7.95
CA HIS A 22 -4.20 -1.90 9.36
C HIS A 22 -3.66 -3.31 9.59
N PHE A 23 -4.14 -4.29 8.82
CA PHE A 23 -3.60 -5.64 8.85
C PHE A 23 -2.12 -5.66 8.43
N LEU A 24 -1.76 -5.03 7.32
CA LEU A 24 -0.37 -4.95 6.84
C LEU A 24 0.57 -4.27 7.84
N LEU A 25 0.12 -3.18 8.48
CA LEU A 25 0.95 -2.40 9.43
C LEU A 25 1.32 -3.15 10.72
N ARG A 26 0.60 -4.23 11.06
CA ARG A 26 0.76 -4.95 12.33
C ARG A 26 1.55 -6.25 12.20
N GLN A 27 1.91 -6.65 10.98
CA GLN A 27 2.53 -7.93 10.70
C GLN A 27 3.92 -7.73 10.10
N ASN A 28 4.88 -8.58 10.49
CA ASN A 28 6.19 -8.64 9.81
C ASN A 28 6.10 -9.39 8.48
N THR A 29 5.16 -10.34 8.37
CA THR A 29 4.92 -11.14 7.17
C THR A 29 3.44 -11.50 7.13
N CYS A 30 2.80 -11.28 5.99
CA CYS A 30 1.37 -11.51 5.84
C CYS A 30 0.96 -11.74 4.38
N LEU A 31 -0.23 -12.31 4.18
CA LEU A 31 -0.87 -12.49 2.89
C LEU A 31 -2.18 -11.71 2.87
N LEU A 32 -2.28 -10.71 1.99
CA LEU A 32 -3.50 -9.95 1.77
C LEU A 32 -4.37 -10.63 0.71
N ALA A 33 -5.24 -11.53 1.14
CA ALA A 33 -6.05 -12.41 0.29
C ALA A 33 -7.49 -11.91 0.05
N ASP A 34 -7.70 -10.59 0.09
CA ASP A 34 -9.00 -9.97 -0.21
C ASP A 34 -9.49 -10.33 -1.62
N GLU A 35 -10.79 -10.16 -1.90
CA GLU A 35 -11.36 -10.37 -3.23
C GLU A 35 -10.68 -9.50 -4.31
N MET A 36 -10.67 -10.02 -5.54
CA MET A 36 -10.17 -9.28 -6.71
C MET A 36 -11.03 -8.03 -6.94
N GLY A 37 -10.40 -6.93 -7.33
CA GLY A 37 -11.11 -5.65 -7.56
C GLY A 37 -11.24 -4.74 -6.34
N LEU A 38 -10.95 -5.20 -5.11
CA LEU A 38 -11.00 -4.37 -3.90
C LEU A 38 -9.85 -3.35 -3.75
N GLY A 39 -8.94 -3.28 -4.73
CA GLY A 39 -7.81 -2.34 -4.70
C GLY A 39 -6.75 -2.73 -3.68
N LYS A 40 -6.26 -3.98 -3.73
CA LYS A 40 -5.16 -4.45 -2.86
C LYS A 40 -3.88 -3.64 -3.08
N THR A 41 -3.59 -3.22 -4.31
CA THR A 41 -2.41 -2.41 -4.64
C THR A 41 -2.41 -1.09 -3.87
N VAL A 42 -3.52 -0.32 -3.88
CA VAL A 42 -3.60 0.95 -3.14
C VAL A 42 -3.50 0.74 -1.63
N GLN A 43 -4.03 -0.36 -1.09
CA GLN A 43 -3.83 -0.71 0.32
C GLN A 43 -2.35 -0.94 0.66
N VAL A 44 -1.63 -1.66 -0.20
CA VAL A 44 -0.18 -1.91 -0.04
C VAL A 44 0.61 -0.61 -0.18
N ALA A 45 0.33 0.22 -1.19
CA ALA A 45 0.99 1.50 -1.40
C ALA A 45 0.86 2.43 -0.18
N VAL A 46 -0.35 2.53 0.39
CA VAL A 46 -0.59 3.31 1.61
C VAL A 46 0.10 2.69 2.83
N ALA A 47 0.09 1.36 2.99
CA ALA A 47 0.81 0.73 4.09
C ALA A 47 2.32 1.01 4.01
N LEU A 48 2.91 0.93 2.82
CA LEU A 48 4.32 1.24 2.58
C LEU A 48 4.65 2.71 2.88
N SER A 49 3.83 3.66 2.41
CA SER A 49 4.06 5.09 2.68
C SER A 49 4.03 5.42 4.18
N LEU A 50 3.26 4.66 4.98
CA LEU A 50 3.21 4.79 6.44
C LEU A 50 4.35 4.07 7.18
N LEU A 51 4.92 3.00 6.59
CA LEU A 51 6.00 2.20 7.18
C LEU A 51 7.39 2.77 6.87
N ILE A 52 7.64 3.21 5.63
CA ILE A 52 8.96 3.66 5.17
C ILE A 52 9.56 4.74 6.09
N PRO A 53 8.84 5.82 6.47
CA PRO A 53 9.40 6.87 7.33
C PRO A 53 9.77 6.38 8.74
N LYS A 54 9.21 5.26 9.18
CA LYS A 54 9.46 4.67 10.51
C LYS A 54 10.50 3.55 10.45
N SER A 55 10.87 3.12 9.26
CA SER A 55 11.77 1.98 9.06
C SER A 55 13.24 2.44 8.99
N LYS A 56 14.16 1.53 9.33
CA LYS A 56 15.59 1.75 9.12
C LYS A 56 16.02 1.65 7.65
N PHE A 57 15.12 1.23 6.75
CA PHE A 57 15.41 0.91 5.36
C PHE A 57 14.49 1.70 4.42
N GLY A 58 15.03 2.69 3.71
CA GLY A 58 14.25 3.56 2.82
C GLY A 58 13.94 2.98 1.43
N ARG A 59 14.00 1.66 1.23
CA ARG A 59 13.81 1.02 -0.08
C ARG A 59 12.84 -0.16 0.02
N VAL A 60 11.96 -0.27 -0.97
CA VAL A 60 10.99 -1.36 -1.10
C VAL A 60 11.21 -2.06 -2.44
N LEU A 61 11.18 -3.40 -2.43
CA LEU A 61 11.18 -4.22 -3.63
C LEU A 61 9.77 -4.76 -3.86
N ILE A 62 9.23 -4.51 -5.06
CA ILE A 62 7.93 -4.99 -5.49
C ILE A 62 8.15 -5.98 -6.64
N VAL A 63 7.64 -7.19 -6.49
CA VAL A 63 7.74 -8.25 -7.50
C VAL A 63 6.34 -8.53 -8.03
N VAL A 64 6.16 -8.37 -9.35
CA VAL A 64 4.89 -8.55 -10.04
C VAL A 64 5.10 -9.21 -11.40
N PRO A 65 4.09 -9.92 -11.96
CA PRO A 65 4.12 -10.33 -13.35
C PRO A 65 4.41 -9.16 -14.29
N ALA A 66 5.17 -9.39 -15.36
CA ALA A 66 5.61 -8.34 -16.29
C ALA A 66 4.44 -7.50 -16.84
N ALA A 67 3.30 -8.13 -17.10
CA ALA A 67 2.09 -7.47 -17.58
C ALA A 67 1.49 -6.44 -16.60
N LEU A 68 1.75 -6.58 -15.30
CA LEU A 68 1.22 -5.69 -14.25
C LEU A 68 2.18 -4.57 -13.87
N ARG A 69 3.40 -4.55 -14.42
CA ARG A 69 4.42 -3.55 -14.08
C ARG A 69 3.92 -2.11 -14.31
N ILE A 70 3.28 -1.87 -15.46
CA ILE A 70 2.77 -0.54 -15.83
C ILE A 70 1.61 -0.11 -14.93
N ASN A 71 0.74 -1.03 -14.53
CA ASN A 71 -0.35 -0.73 -13.60
C ASN A 71 0.20 -0.29 -12.23
N TRP A 72 1.16 -1.04 -11.69
CA TRP A 72 1.80 -0.71 -10.42
C TRP A 72 2.57 0.62 -10.49
N GLU A 73 3.24 0.92 -11.59
CA GLU A 73 3.94 2.19 -11.81
C GLU A 73 3.00 3.40 -11.83
N LYS A 74 1.73 3.23 -12.23
CA LYS A 74 0.72 4.29 -12.21
C LYS A 74 0.07 4.47 -10.83
N GLU A 75 0.07 3.43 -10.00
CA GLU A 75 -0.63 3.39 -8.71
C GLU A 75 0.27 3.75 -7.52
N ILE A 76 1.58 3.85 -7.72
CA ILE A 76 2.60 4.25 -6.72
C ILE A 76 3.05 5.69 -6.99
#